data_AF-A0A955Y9V2-F1
#
_entry.id   AF-A0A955Y9V2-F1
#
_cell.length_a   1.000
_cell.length_b   1.000
_cell.length_c   1.000
_cell.angle_alpha   90.00
_cell.angle_beta   90.00
_cell.angle_gamma   90.00
#
_symmetry.space_group_name_H-M   'P 1'
#
loop_
_entity.id
_entity.type
_entity.pdbx_description
1 polymer ?
#
loop_
_entity_poly.entity_id
_entity_poly.type
_entity_poly.pdbx_seq_one_letter_code
_entity_poly.pdbx_strand_id
1 'polypeptide(L)'
;VVGIAEDIVQRTLTQEQRYQYYVPIAQYDRTWGNGMLIKLRGDVTHNAEGVRQALQALVPGGSYLRVRSMEDVVQRQRRSWTLGATMFAAFGLLALLVAAVGLYGAIAYDVAQRMHELGIRVALGAGSPTILGLVLGRSVRYAMVGSALGLLLALASRRWVQPLLYGTSATDVRVYGGVAALMLAVALVAAALPASGATRADPVQAIRSD
;
A
#
# COMPACT_ATOMS: atom_id res chain seq x y z
N VAL A 1 -27.95 11.24 35.30
CA VAL A 1 -26.76 10.68 34.61
C VAL A 1 -25.86 10.06 35.66
N VAL A 2 -25.51 8.78 35.55
CA VAL A 2 -24.73 8.04 36.57
C VAL A 2 -23.25 7.89 36.21
N GLY A 3 -22.87 8.26 34.99
CA GLY A 3 -21.51 8.20 34.49
C GLY A 3 -21.47 8.55 33.01
N ILE A 4 -20.28 8.85 32.51
CA ILE A 4 -19.98 9.06 31.10
C ILE A 4 -18.98 7.97 30.70
N ALA A 5 -19.29 7.24 29.63
CA ALA A 5 -18.40 6.22 29.07
C ALA A 5 -17.55 6.83 27.95
N GLU A 6 -16.40 6.22 27.68
CA GLU A 6 -15.58 6.55 26.53
C GLU A 6 -16.33 6.24 25.22
N ASP A 7 -15.99 6.98 24.16
CA ASP A 7 -16.64 6.86 22.88
C ASP A 7 -16.40 5.49 22.24
N ILE A 8 -17.45 4.98 21.58
CA ILE A 8 -17.38 3.70 20.87
C ILE A 8 -17.75 3.85 19.39
N VAL A 9 -17.05 3.11 18.53
CA VAL A 9 -17.35 3.02 17.10
C VAL A 9 -18.33 1.86 16.87
N GLN A 10 -19.58 2.17 16.54
CA GLN A 10 -20.66 1.17 16.63
C GLN A 10 -21.14 0.60 15.29
N ARG A 11 -21.12 1.37 14.20
CA ARG A 11 -21.76 0.97 12.92
C ARG A 11 -20.86 1.08 11.72
N THR A 12 -20.18 2.20 11.55
CA THR A 12 -19.21 2.36 10.47
C THR A 12 -18.04 3.13 11.03
N LEU A 13 -16.87 2.66 10.64
CA LEU A 13 -15.56 3.22 10.92
C LEU A 13 -15.35 4.69 10.52
N THR A 14 -16.29 5.25 9.76
CA THR A 14 -16.25 6.59 9.16
C THR A 14 -17.40 7.49 9.61
N GLN A 15 -18.33 7.01 10.44
CA GLN A 15 -19.52 7.81 10.81
C GLN A 15 -19.23 8.66 12.06
N GLU A 16 -19.52 9.96 11.98
CA GLU A 16 -19.52 10.88 13.13
C GLU A 16 -20.33 10.28 14.28
N GLN A 17 -19.75 10.35 15.47
CA GLN A 17 -20.34 9.84 16.70
C GLN A 17 -21.74 10.42 16.87
N ARG A 18 -22.75 9.56 16.74
CA ARG A 18 -24.10 9.90 17.16
C ARG A 18 -24.14 9.89 18.69
N TYR A 19 -24.86 10.83 19.29
CA TYR A 19 -25.13 10.83 20.72
C TYR A 19 -25.74 9.48 21.14
N GLN A 20 -25.08 8.81 22.08
CA GLN A 20 -25.52 7.53 22.63
C GLN A 20 -25.70 7.67 24.13
N TYR A 21 -26.68 6.95 24.64
CA TYR A 21 -26.93 6.82 26.07
C TYR A 21 -27.17 5.35 26.40
N TYR A 22 -26.66 4.92 27.55
CA TYR A 22 -26.82 3.57 28.06
C TYR A 22 -27.90 3.57 29.13
N VAL A 23 -28.86 2.64 29.02
CA VAL A 23 -29.94 2.46 30.00
C VAL A 23 -29.94 1.00 30.43
N PRO A 24 -30.10 0.71 31.74
CA PRO A 24 -30.29 -0.66 32.21
C PRO A 24 -31.46 -1.33 31.48
N ILE A 25 -31.27 -2.58 31.06
CA ILE A 25 -32.31 -3.31 30.31
C ILE A 25 -33.62 -3.44 31.10
N ALA A 26 -33.53 -3.50 32.44
CA ALA A 26 -34.69 -3.54 33.34
C ALA A 26 -35.55 -2.27 33.32
N GLN A 27 -35.03 -1.14 32.83
CA GLN A 27 -35.74 0.13 32.72
C GLN A 27 -36.27 0.38 31.29
N TYR A 28 -36.02 -0.53 30.35
CA TYR A 28 -36.33 -0.35 28.93
C TYR A 28 -37.40 -1.35 28.49
N ASP A 29 -38.63 -0.87 28.32
CA ASP A 29 -39.83 -1.69 28.07
C ASP A 29 -39.93 -2.26 26.63
N ARG A 30 -38.95 -1.92 25.77
CA ARG A 30 -38.82 -2.48 24.42
C ARG A 30 -37.84 -3.65 24.42
N THR A 31 -38.36 -4.87 24.39
CA THR A 31 -37.62 -6.14 24.26
C THR A 31 -36.99 -6.40 22.88
N TRP A 32 -37.01 -5.44 21.96
CA TRP A 32 -36.40 -5.59 20.64
C TRP A 32 -34.89 -5.28 20.65
N GLY A 33 -34.13 -6.13 21.34
CA GLY A 33 -32.70 -6.27 21.16
C GLY A 33 -32.41 -7.47 20.26
N ASN A 34 -32.09 -7.26 18.98
CA ASN A 34 -31.81 -8.35 18.02
C ASN A 34 -30.45 -9.07 18.24
N GLY A 35 -29.82 -8.94 19.41
CA GLY A 35 -28.53 -9.55 19.67
C GLY A 35 -28.09 -9.46 21.12
N MET A 36 -27.40 -10.50 21.57
CA MET A 36 -26.72 -10.57 22.87
C MET A 36 -25.21 -10.60 22.63
N LEU A 37 -24.46 -9.78 23.36
CA LEU A 37 -23.00 -9.84 23.36
C LEU A 37 -22.55 -10.75 24.50
N ILE A 38 -21.75 -11.76 24.16
CA ILE A 38 -21.19 -12.70 25.13
C ILE A 38 -19.67 -12.60 25.05
N LYS A 39 -19.03 -12.25 26.17
CA LYS A 39 -17.58 -12.23 26.27
C LYS A 39 -17.10 -13.61 26.70
N LEU A 40 -16.48 -14.33 25.77
CA LEU A 40 -15.86 -15.63 26.06
C LEU A 40 -14.42 -15.44 26.56
N ARG A 41 -14.00 -16.25 27.54
CA ARG A 41 -12.60 -16.43 27.91
C ARG A 41 -12.07 -17.68 27.20
N GLY A 42 -11.20 -17.51 26.20
CA GLY A 42 -10.65 -18.60 25.38
C GLY A 42 -10.86 -18.38 23.87
N ASP A 43 -10.57 -19.39 23.05
CA ASP A 43 -10.75 -19.31 21.60
C ASP A 43 -12.25 -19.26 21.25
N VAL A 44 -12.69 -18.10 20.75
CA VAL A 44 -14.08 -17.83 20.40
C VAL A 44 -14.52 -18.71 19.21
N THR A 45 -13.61 -19.03 18.30
CA THR A 45 -13.90 -19.73 17.05
C THR A 45 -14.21 -21.20 17.30
N HIS A 46 -13.41 -21.86 18.15
CA HIS A 46 -13.61 -23.26 18.52
C HIS A 46 -14.79 -23.47 19.47
N ASN A 47 -15.15 -22.46 20.26
CA ASN A 47 -16.22 -22.56 21.27
C ASN A 47 -17.56 -21.95 20.82
N ALA A 48 -17.60 -21.21 19.71
CA ALA A 48 -18.82 -20.56 19.21
C ALA A 48 -19.97 -21.55 18.98
N GLU A 49 -19.66 -22.75 18.47
CA GLU A 49 -20.64 -23.79 18.19
C GLU A 49 -21.18 -24.42 19.48
N GLY A 50 -20.33 -24.64 20.49
CA GLY A 50 -20.76 -25.11 21.81
C GLY A 50 -21.65 -24.09 22.53
N VAL A 51 -21.32 -22.80 22.43
CA VAL A 51 -22.16 -21.71 22.94
C VAL A 51 -23.50 -21.65 22.20
N ARG A 52 -23.48 -21.80 20.87
CA ARG A 52 -24.70 -21.84 20.05
C ARG A 52 -25.62 -22.97 20.50
N GLN A 53 -25.09 -24.18 20.67
CA GLN A 53 -25.86 -25.35 21.09
C GLN A 53 -26.46 -25.18 22.49
N ALA A 54 -25.67 -24.68 23.45
CA ALA A 54 -26.14 -24.42 24.81
C ALA A 54 -27.26 -23.37 24.85
N LEU A 55 -27.15 -22.29 24.08
CA LEU A 55 -28.18 -21.26 23.99
C LEU A 55 -29.43 -21.73 23.25
N GLN A 56 -29.27 -22.56 22.21
CA GLN A 56 -30.40 -23.11 21.45
C GLN A 56 -31.24 -24.06 22.31
N ALA A 57 -30.61 -24.83 23.21
CA ALA A 57 -31.31 -25.69 24.16
C ALA A 57 -32.17 -24.91 25.16
N LEU A 58 -31.78 -23.67 25.48
CA LEU A 58 -32.50 -22.79 26.42
C LEU A 58 -33.64 -22.00 25.75
N VAL A 59 -33.71 -21.97 24.41
CA VAL A 59 -34.73 -21.24 23.65
C VAL A 59 -35.44 -22.16 22.64
N PRO A 60 -36.27 -23.11 23.10
CA PRO A 60 -37.06 -23.95 22.21
C PRO A 60 -38.13 -23.11 21.48
N GLY A 61 -38.06 -23.07 20.15
CA GLY A 61 -39.04 -22.37 19.29
C GLY A 61 -38.60 -21.01 18.72
N GLY A 62 -37.40 -20.52 19.04
CA GLY A 62 -36.84 -19.30 18.44
C GLY A 62 -36.17 -19.55 17.08
N SER A 63 -36.23 -18.56 16.17
CA SER A 63 -35.44 -18.52 14.93
C SER A 63 -33.98 -18.93 15.17
N TYR A 64 -33.37 -19.62 14.20
CA TYR A 64 -31.98 -20.09 14.27
C TYR A 64 -31.03 -19.02 14.81
N LEU A 65 -30.43 -19.28 15.99
CA LEU A 65 -29.53 -18.34 16.64
C LEU A 65 -28.23 -18.24 15.85
N ARG A 66 -27.95 -17.06 15.31
CA ARG A 66 -26.73 -16.79 14.57
C ARG A 66 -25.66 -16.24 15.51
N VAL A 67 -24.83 -17.12 16.03
CA VAL A 67 -23.60 -16.74 16.74
C VAL A 67 -22.57 -16.29 15.70
N ARG A 68 -22.02 -15.09 15.88
CA ARG A 68 -20.92 -14.56 15.06
C ARG A 68 -19.82 -14.08 16.00
N SER A 69 -18.57 -14.41 15.67
CA SER A 69 -17.45 -13.80 16.36
C SER A 69 -17.44 -12.30 16.09
N MET A 70 -17.00 -11.50 17.08
CA MET A 70 -16.84 -10.06 16.86
C MET A 70 -15.83 -9.79 15.73
N GLU A 71 -14.86 -10.69 15.55
CA GLU A 71 -13.89 -10.66 14.48
C GLU A 71 -14.52 -10.81 13.09
N ASP A 72 -15.49 -11.71 12.91
CA ASP A 72 -16.25 -11.85 11.65
C ASP A 72 -17.15 -10.65 11.33
N VAL A 73 -17.56 -9.90 12.37
CA VAL A 73 -18.33 -8.67 12.20
C VAL A 73 -17.39 -7.54 11.73
N VAL A 74 -16.20 -7.44 12.32
CA VAL A 74 -15.18 -6.46 11.93
C VAL A 74 -14.55 -6.78 10.58
N GLN A 75 -14.25 -8.05 10.28
CA GLN A 75 -13.64 -8.47 9.02
C GLN A 75 -14.55 -8.16 7.82
N ARG A 76 -15.87 -8.32 7.97
CA ARG A 76 -16.83 -7.96 6.91
C ARG A 76 -16.78 -6.47 6.55
N GLN A 77 -16.54 -5.60 7.53
CA GLN A 77 -16.37 -4.17 7.28
C GLN A 77 -15.00 -3.85 6.65
N ARG A 78 -13.96 -4.60 7.01
CA ARG A 78 -12.61 -4.42 6.41
C ARG A 78 -12.50 -4.95 4.97
N ARG A 79 -13.29 -5.96 4.58
CA ARG A 79 -13.17 -6.61 3.26
C ARG A 79 -13.12 -5.63 2.08
N SER A 80 -14.04 -4.66 2.03
CA SER A 80 -14.06 -3.67 0.92
C SER A 80 -12.80 -2.82 0.87
N TRP A 81 -12.23 -2.47 2.03
CA TRP A 81 -11.01 -1.66 2.12
C TRP A 81 -9.77 -2.47 1.75
N THR A 82 -9.70 -3.73 2.19
CA THR A 82 -8.60 -4.64 1.80
C THR A 82 -8.62 -4.94 0.30
N LEU A 83 -9.79 -5.12 -0.31
CA LEU A 83 -9.90 -5.31 -1.76
C LEU A 83 -9.41 -4.08 -2.53
N GLY A 84 -9.84 -2.88 -2.13
CA GLY A 84 -9.36 -1.63 -2.70
C GLY A 84 -7.84 -1.49 -2.57
N ALA A 85 -7.29 -1.72 -1.38
CA ALA A 85 -5.85 -1.65 -1.13
C ALA A 85 -5.07 -2.64 -2.01
N THR A 86 -5.54 -3.88 -2.17
CA THR A 86 -4.89 -4.86 -3.05
C THR A 86 -4.92 -4.45 -4.53
N MET A 87 -6.02 -3.86 -5.00
CA MET A 87 -6.11 -3.38 -6.38
C MET A 87 -5.18 -2.19 -6.62
N PHE A 88 -5.15 -1.21 -5.71
CA PHE A 88 -4.22 -0.09 -5.80
C PHE A 88 -2.76 -0.53 -5.72
N ALA A 89 -2.44 -1.54 -4.88
CA ALA A 89 -1.10 -2.11 -4.84
C ALA A 89 -0.73 -2.77 -6.18
N ALA A 90 -1.65 -3.52 -6.80
CA ALA A 90 -1.43 -4.12 -8.10
C ALA A 90 -1.22 -3.06 -9.20
N PHE A 91 -2.06 -2.02 -9.25
CA PHE A 91 -1.88 -0.91 -10.19
C PHE A 91 -0.59 -0.12 -9.95
N GLY A 92 -0.24 0.12 -8.69
CA GLY A 92 1.03 0.74 -8.32
C GLY A 92 2.23 -0.08 -8.79
N LEU A 93 2.18 -1.40 -8.63
CA LEU A 93 3.22 -2.31 -9.12
C LEU A 93 3.34 -2.28 -10.64
N LEU A 94 2.20 -2.31 -11.36
CA LEU A 94 2.20 -2.21 -12.82
C LEU A 94 2.74 -0.86 -13.31
N ALA A 95 2.32 0.25 -12.69
CA ALA A 95 2.82 1.57 -13.00
C ALA A 95 4.33 1.67 -12.75
N LEU A 96 4.83 1.06 -11.66
CA LEU A 96 6.24 0.98 -11.34
C LEU A 96 7.04 0.21 -12.42
N LEU A 97 6.51 -0.92 -12.89
CA LEU A 97 7.12 -1.69 -13.97
C LEU A 97 7.17 -0.90 -15.28
N VAL A 98 6.06 -0.25 -15.65
CA VAL A 98 6.00 0.60 -16.85
C VAL A 98 7.01 1.74 -16.76
N ALA A 99 7.10 2.40 -15.60
CA ALA A 99 8.07 3.46 -15.36
C ALA A 99 9.51 2.93 -15.45
N ALA A 100 9.81 1.76 -14.89
CA ALA A 100 11.12 1.13 -14.96
C ALA A 100 11.53 0.80 -16.40
N VAL A 101 10.61 0.24 -17.20
CA VAL A 101 10.84 -0.06 -18.62
C VAL A 101 11.06 1.22 -19.42
N GLY A 102 10.25 2.25 -19.19
CA GLY A 102 10.40 3.54 -19.86
C GLY A 102 11.73 4.23 -19.53
N LEU A 103 12.14 4.19 -18.26
CA LEU A 103 13.43 4.72 -17.81
C LEU A 103 14.60 3.93 -18.40
N TYR A 104 14.52 2.60 -18.43
CA TYR A 104 15.50 1.75 -19.10
C TYR A 104 15.64 2.14 -20.58
N GLY A 105 14.53 2.26 -21.31
CA GLY A 105 14.53 2.62 -22.72
C GLY A 105 15.14 4.00 -22.97
N ALA A 106 14.77 5.00 -22.17
CA ALA A 106 15.31 6.36 -22.29
C ALA A 106 16.82 6.41 -22.02
N ILE A 107 17.30 5.71 -20.99
CA ILE A 107 18.73 5.65 -20.66
C ILE A 107 19.49 4.87 -21.71
N ALA A 108 19.00 3.71 -22.13
CA ALA A 108 19.62 2.89 -23.17
C ALA A 108 19.76 3.66 -24.48
N TYR A 109 18.75 4.48 -24.83
CA TYR A 109 18.80 5.34 -26.00
C TYR A 109 19.85 6.47 -25.87
N ASP A 110 19.93 7.17 -24.74
CA ASP A 110 20.96 8.21 -24.51
C ASP A 110 22.37 7.61 -24.51
N VAL A 111 22.54 6.40 -23.97
CA VAL A 111 23.81 5.65 -24.00
C VAL A 111 24.16 5.25 -25.44
N ALA A 112 23.21 4.75 -26.22
CA ALA A 112 23.43 4.37 -27.61
C ALA A 112 23.84 5.57 -28.47
N GLN A 113 23.20 6.73 -28.32
CA GLN A 113 23.58 7.96 -29.02
C GLN A 113 25.00 8.43 -28.65
N ARG A 114 25.44 8.18 -27.42
CA ARG A 114 26.75 8.61 -26.91
C ARG A 114 27.83 7.55 -27.03
N MET A 115 27.54 6.35 -27.57
CA MET A 115 28.50 5.26 -27.65
C MET A 115 29.79 5.66 -28.37
N HIS A 116 29.72 6.53 -29.38
CA HIS A 116 30.90 6.99 -30.11
C HIS A 116 31.83 7.83 -29.21
N GLU A 117 31.28 8.80 -28.47
CA GLU A 117 32.03 9.62 -27.50
C GLU A 117 32.57 8.77 -26.33
N LEU A 118 31.75 7.83 -25.85
CA LEU A 118 32.09 6.89 -24.80
C LEU A 118 33.21 5.94 -25.23
N GLY A 119 33.14 5.40 -26.43
CA GLY A 119 34.13 4.51 -27.03
C GLY A 119 35.49 5.19 -27.20
N ILE A 120 35.50 6.46 -27.64
CA ILE A 120 36.73 7.26 -27.72
C ILE A 120 37.33 7.46 -26.33
N ARG A 121 36.52 7.79 -25.31
CA ARG A 121 37.01 7.93 -23.93
C ARG A 121 37.58 6.63 -23.37
N VAL A 122 36.93 5.49 -23.62
CA VAL A 122 37.43 4.17 -23.22
C VAL A 122 38.76 3.85 -23.94
N ALA A 123 38.86 4.14 -25.23
CA ALA A 123 40.09 3.95 -26.01
C ALA A 123 41.25 4.84 -25.51
N LEU A 124 40.93 6.01 -24.96
CA LEU A 124 41.90 6.91 -24.30
C LEU A 124 42.21 6.52 -22.84
N GLY A 125 41.69 5.39 -22.35
CA GLY A 125 41.99 4.87 -21.02
C GLY A 125 41.04 5.34 -19.91
N ALA A 126 39.90 5.96 -20.24
CA ALA A 126 38.90 6.28 -19.23
C ALA A 126 38.33 4.99 -18.61
N GLY A 127 38.48 4.85 -17.30
CA GLY A 127 37.98 3.68 -16.58
C GLY A 127 36.46 3.56 -16.59
N SER A 128 35.96 2.31 -16.61
CA SER A 128 34.55 1.94 -16.43
C SER A 128 33.81 2.68 -15.30
N PRO A 129 34.40 2.99 -14.11
CA PRO A 129 33.69 3.73 -13.06
C PRO A 129 33.30 5.16 -13.45
N THR A 130 34.07 5.84 -14.31
CA THR A 130 33.76 7.22 -14.77
C THR A 130 32.48 7.24 -15.62
N ILE A 131 32.29 6.20 -16.44
CA ILE A 131 31.12 6.01 -17.29
C ILE A 131 29.88 5.68 -16.45
N LEU A 132 30.03 4.72 -15.54
CA LEU A 132 28.99 4.34 -14.60
C LEU A 132 28.53 5.53 -13.76
N GLY A 133 29.46 6.35 -13.24
CA GLY A 133 29.13 7.54 -12.47
C GLY A 133 28.34 8.59 -13.27
N LEU A 134 28.68 8.78 -14.55
CA LEU A 134 27.97 9.74 -15.42
C LEU A 134 26.53 9.29 -15.69
N VAL A 135 26.34 8.01 -16.03
CA VAL A 135 25.01 7.45 -16.32
C VAL A 135 24.16 7.43 -15.04
N LEU A 136 24.70 6.88 -13.95
CA LEU A 136 23.99 6.80 -12.66
C LEU A 136 23.65 8.18 -12.09
N GLY A 137 24.55 9.16 -12.20
CA GLY A 137 24.27 10.53 -11.75
C GLY A 137 23.11 11.17 -12.50
N ARG A 138 23.02 10.93 -13.81
CA ARG A 138 21.89 11.40 -14.62
C ARG A 138 20.59 10.69 -14.26
N SER A 139 20.65 9.38 -14.04
CA SER A 139 19.50 8.57 -13.59
C SER A 139 18.98 9.01 -12.22
N VAL A 140 19.87 9.29 -11.27
CA VAL A 140 19.50 9.83 -9.95
C VAL A 140 18.79 11.17 -10.10
N ARG A 141 19.27 12.06 -10.99
CA ARG A 141 18.61 13.35 -11.23
C ARG A 141 17.20 13.19 -11.79
N TYR A 142 16.99 12.28 -12.75
CA TYR A 142 15.65 11.98 -13.27
C TYR A 142 14.75 11.38 -12.18
N ALA A 143 15.28 10.46 -11.38
CA ALA A 143 14.56 9.85 -10.25
C ALA A 143 14.13 10.90 -9.22
N MET A 144 15.01 11.86 -8.89
CA MET A 144 14.73 12.92 -7.94
C MET A 144 13.64 13.87 -8.44
N VAL A 145 13.71 14.31 -9.69
CA VAL A 145 12.68 15.20 -10.28
C VAL A 145 11.35 14.47 -10.40
N GLY A 146 11.36 13.23 -10.92
CA GLY A 146 10.16 12.40 -11.03
C GLY A 146 9.53 12.12 -9.67
N SER A 147 10.34 11.77 -8.67
CA SER A 147 9.87 11.55 -7.30
C SER A 147 9.29 12.82 -6.70
N ALA A 148 9.95 13.96 -6.83
CA ALA A 148 9.44 15.24 -6.32
C ALA A 148 8.07 15.59 -6.93
N LEU A 149 7.92 15.46 -8.25
CA LEU A 149 6.65 15.69 -8.94
C LEU A 149 5.58 14.68 -8.51
N GLY A 150 5.92 13.40 -8.42
CA GLY A 150 5.01 12.35 -7.97
C GLY A 150 4.52 12.57 -6.53
N LEU A 151 5.42 12.96 -5.62
CA LEU A 151 5.09 13.28 -4.23
C LEU A 151 4.17 14.51 -4.15
N LEU A 152 4.43 15.57 -4.94
CA LEU A 152 3.57 16.74 -5.02
C LEU A 152 2.17 16.38 -5.53
N LEU A 153 2.07 15.56 -6.57
CA LEU A 153 0.80 15.07 -7.10
C LEU A 153 0.05 14.21 -6.08
N ALA A 154 0.76 13.32 -5.36
CA ALA A 154 0.17 12.50 -4.31
C ALA A 154 -0.39 13.36 -3.16
N LEU A 155 0.36 14.38 -2.73
CA LEU A 155 -0.08 15.33 -1.71
C LEU A 155 -1.29 16.15 -2.18
N ALA A 156 -1.32 16.59 -3.45
CA ALA A 156 -2.46 17.31 -4.01
C ALA A 156 -3.73 16.45 -4.10
N SER A 157 -3.56 15.15 -4.40
CA SER A 157 -4.65 14.18 -4.49
C SER A 157 -5.16 13.71 -3.12
N ARG A 158 -4.50 14.06 -2.01
CA ARG A 158 -4.82 13.54 -0.67
C ARG A 158 -6.32 13.64 -0.31
N ARG A 159 -7.00 14.73 -0.66
CA ARG A 159 -8.41 14.95 -0.29
C ARG A 159 -9.36 13.96 -0.96
N TRP A 160 -8.98 13.45 -2.13
CA TRP A 160 -9.76 12.49 -2.90
C TRP A 160 -9.55 11.09 -2.36
N VAL A 161 -8.33 10.80 -1.88
CA VAL A 161 -7.98 9.48 -1.37
C VAL A 161 -8.37 9.32 0.10
N GLN A 162 -8.33 10.39 0.92
CA GLN A 162 -8.59 10.34 2.36
C GLN A 162 -9.86 9.58 2.77
N PRO A 163 -11.02 9.70 2.08
CA PRO A 163 -12.21 8.90 2.39
C PRO A 163 -12.04 7.38 2.18
N LEU A 164 -11.03 6.98 1.39
CA LEU A 164 -10.65 5.59 1.11
C LEU A 164 -9.58 5.05 2.07
N LEU A 165 -8.96 5.86 2.94
CA LEU A 165 -8.00 5.39 3.96
C LEU A 165 -8.66 5.17 5.32
N TYR A 166 -8.56 3.95 5.87
CA TYR A 166 -9.14 3.62 7.17
C TYR A 166 -8.03 3.47 8.20
N GLY A 167 -8.10 4.25 9.28
CA GLY A 167 -7.16 4.16 10.39
C GLY A 167 -5.73 4.59 10.06
N THR A 168 -5.50 5.17 8.88
CA THR A 168 -4.18 5.65 8.42
C THR A 168 -4.28 7.07 7.90
N SER A 169 -3.31 7.90 8.26
CA SER A 169 -3.25 9.29 7.78
C SER A 169 -2.86 9.36 6.31
N ALA A 170 -3.54 10.22 5.54
CA ALA A 170 -3.19 10.49 4.14
C ALA A 170 -1.82 11.18 3.96
N THR A 171 -1.19 11.60 5.07
CA THR A 171 0.12 12.25 5.14
C THR A 171 1.07 11.50 6.08
N ASP A 172 1.09 10.17 6.03
CA ASP A 172 2.06 9.38 6.78
C ASP A 172 3.47 9.48 6.14
N VAL A 173 4.36 10.22 6.80
CA VAL A 173 5.75 10.46 6.36
C VAL A 173 6.51 9.16 6.08
N ARG A 174 6.21 8.07 6.79
CA ARG A 174 6.88 6.78 6.58
C ARG A 174 6.56 6.20 5.20
N VAL A 175 5.32 6.37 4.75
CA VAL A 175 4.88 5.90 3.42
C VAL A 175 5.53 6.74 2.32
N TYR A 176 5.49 8.06 2.42
CA TYR A 176 6.13 8.94 1.43
C TYR A 176 7.65 8.72 1.37
N GLY A 177 8.31 8.56 2.52
CA GLY A 177 9.74 8.23 2.59
C GLY A 177 10.06 6.86 1.97
N GLY A 178 9.25 5.84 2.26
CA GLY A 178 9.39 4.51 1.67
C GLY A 178 9.21 4.50 0.15
N VAL A 179 8.22 5.24 -0.37
CA VAL A 179 7.98 5.37 -1.81
C VAL A 179 9.14 6.09 -2.50
N ALA A 180 9.67 7.17 -1.91
CA ALA A 180 10.82 7.88 -2.45
C ALA A 180 12.06 6.97 -2.51
N ALA A 181 12.33 6.20 -1.45
CA ALA A 181 13.43 5.24 -1.43
C ALA A 181 13.25 4.13 -2.47
N LEU A 182 12.03 3.60 -2.63
CA LEU A 182 11.71 2.58 -3.62
C LEU A 182 11.90 3.09 -5.05
N MET A 183 11.40 4.29 -5.37
CA MET A 183 11.60 4.94 -6.68
C MET A 183 13.09 5.08 -7.01
N LEU A 184 13.88 5.50 -6.02
CA LEU A 184 15.33 5.70 -6.18
C LEU A 184 16.04 4.36 -6.42
N ALA A 185 15.67 3.31 -5.68
CA ALA A 185 16.19 1.96 -5.89
C ALA A 185 15.85 1.42 -7.29
N VAL A 186 14.61 1.58 -7.74
CA VAL A 186 14.17 1.14 -9.08
C VAL A 186 14.92 1.91 -10.17
N ALA A 187 15.11 3.22 -10.01
CA ALA A 187 15.85 4.02 -10.99
C ALA A 187 17.32 3.58 -11.10
N LEU A 188 17.96 3.27 -9.97
CA LEU A 188 19.33 2.75 -9.95
C LEU A 188 19.43 1.38 -10.64
N VAL A 189 18.49 0.47 -10.34
CA VAL A 189 18.46 -0.87 -10.96
C VAL A 189 18.22 -0.78 -12.48
N ALA A 190 17.25 0.03 -12.90
CA ALA A 190 16.94 0.24 -14.31
C ALA A 190 18.12 0.87 -15.08
N ALA A 191 18.88 1.77 -14.45
CA ALA A 191 20.04 2.43 -15.04
C ALA A 191 21.31 1.56 -15.06
N ALA A 192 21.47 0.69 -14.07
CA ALA A 192 22.66 -0.15 -13.94
C ALA A 192 22.81 -1.15 -15.10
N LEU A 193 21.70 -1.68 -15.61
CA LEU A 193 21.69 -2.62 -16.74
C LEU A 193 22.33 -2.02 -18.01
N PRO A 194 21.82 -0.92 -18.62
CA PRO A 194 22.42 -0.34 -19.81
C PRO A 194 23.82 0.26 -19.53
N ALA A 195 24.08 0.79 -18.33
CA ALA A 195 25.41 1.28 -17.97
C ALA A 195 26.46 0.16 -17.96
N SER A 196 26.12 -1.00 -17.38
CA SER A 196 26.99 -2.17 -17.40
C SER A 196 27.18 -2.72 -18.82
N GLY A 197 26.13 -2.73 -19.64
CA GLY A 197 26.19 -3.07 -21.06
C GLY A 197 27.19 -2.20 -21.83
N ALA A 198 27.17 -0.88 -21.62
CA ALA A 198 28.09 0.06 -22.27
C ALA A 198 29.56 -0.14 -21.89
N THR A 199 29.83 -0.58 -20.66
CA THR A 199 31.22 -0.86 -20.20
C THR A 199 31.75 -2.22 -20.68
N ARG A 200 30.85 -3.15 -21.05
CA ARG A 200 31.20 -4.49 -21.57
C ARG A 200 31.15 -4.59 -23.08
N ALA A 201 30.48 -3.67 -23.75
CA ALA A 201 30.44 -3.60 -25.21
C ALA A 201 31.86 -3.39 -25.73
N ASP A 202 32.33 -4.32 -26.57
CA ASP A 202 33.67 -4.32 -27.13
C ASP A 202 33.84 -3.09 -28.06
N PRO A 203 34.70 -2.11 -27.70
CA PRO A 203 34.84 -0.87 -28.46
C PRO A 203 35.25 -1.10 -29.92
N VAL A 204 35.87 -2.25 -30.21
CA VAL A 204 36.27 -2.64 -31.57
C VAL A 204 35.08 -3.01 -32.45
N GLN A 205 33.97 -3.54 -31.89
CA GLN A 205 32.75 -3.81 -32.66
C GLN A 205 31.94 -2.54 -32.93
N ALA A 206 31.95 -1.57 -32.01
CA ALA A 206 31.24 -0.31 -32.16
C ALA A 206 31.81 0.61 -33.26
N ILE A 207 33.10 0.46 -33.60
CA ILE A 207 33.77 1.22 -34.67
C ILE A 207 33.66 0.52 -36.05
N ARG A 208 33.30 -0.76 -36.08
CA ARG A 208 33.20 -1.56 -37.32
C ARG A 208 31.80 -1.57 -37.95
N SER A 209 30.81 -0.96 -37.30
CA SER A 209 29.42 -0.93 -37.76
C SER A 209 29.03 0.31 -38.57
N ASP A 210 30.02 1.09 -39.05
CA ASP A 210 29.82 2.13 -40.08
C ASP A 210 30.22 1.62 -41.48
#